data_AF-A0A669BUN1-F1
#
_entry.id   AF-A0A669BUN1-F1
#
_cell.length_a   1.000
_cell.length_b   1.000
_cell.length_c   1.000
_cell.angle_alpha   90.00
_cell.angle_beta   90.00
_cell.angle_gamma   90.00
#
_symmetry.space_group_name_H-M   'P 1'
#
loop_
_entity.id
_entity.type
_entity.pdbx_description
1 polymer ?
#
loop_
_entity_poly.entity_id
_entity_poly.type
_entity_poly.pdbx_seq_one_letter_code
_entity_poly.pdbx_strand_id
1 'polypeptide(L)'
;MEAAISTLVTQFKTYAGKDGSSSTLSKDEFQHLVASQLPNYVKNASDPAVIDQLMGSLDENNDGELTFSEFWQLIGKLASKQGGFSQ
;
A
#
# COMPACT_ATOMS: atom_id res chain seq x y z
N MET A 1 -12.07 14.41 4.98
CA MET A 1 -10.72 13.81 5.09
C MET A 1 -10.75 12.62 6.02
N GLU A 2 -11.20 12.77 7.27
CA GLU A 2 -11.23 11.67 8.26
C GLU A 2 -11.89 10.37 7.78
N ALA A 3 -13.01 10.45 7.05
CA ALA A 3 -13.67 9.26 6.51
C ALA A 3 -12.80 8.48 5.50
N ALA A 4 -12.01 9.15 4.66
CA ALA A 4 -11.13 8.49 3.69
C ALA A 4 -9.95 7.81 4.39
N ILE A 5 -9.40 8.46 5.43
CA ILE A 5 -8.33 7.91 6.26
C ILE A 5 -8.83 6.68 7.01
N SER A 6 -10.01 6.77 7.65
CA SER A 6 -10.65 5.65 8.34
C SER A 6 -10.93 4.48 7.41
N THR A 7 -11.35 4.76 6.17
CA THR A 7 -11.56 3.74 5.14
C THR A 7 -10.25 3.03 4.77
N LEU A 8 -9.17 3.79 4.56
CA LEU A 8 -7.84 3.23 4.25
C LEU A 8 -7.28 2.40 5.41
N VAL A 9 -7.39 2.87 6.65
CA VAL A 9 -6.99 2.13 7.86
C VAL A 9 -7.78 0.83 7.98
N THR A 10 -9.09 0.89 7.75
CA THR A 10 -9.96 -0.29 7.82
C THR A 10 -9.55 -1.30 6.76
N GLN A 11 -9.34 -0.87 5.52
CA GLN A 11 -8.86 -1.74 4.45
C GLN A 11 -7.49 -2.33 4.78
N PHE A 12 -6.53 -1.51 5.20
CA PHE A 12 -5.21 -1.98 5.62
C PHE A 12 -5.34 -3.10 6.65
N LYS A 13 -6.14 -2.89 7.72
CA LYS A 13 -6.37 -3.93 8.75
C LYS A 13 -7.11 -5.16 8.21
N THR A 14 -8.05 -4.99 7.28
CA THR A 14 -8.76 -6.10 6.63
C THR A 14 -7.80 -6.97 5.80
N TYR A 15 -6.85 -6.34 5.11
CA TYR A 15 -5.86 -7.06 4.30
C TYR A 15 -4.75 -7.65 5.18
N ALA A 16 -4.15 -6.89 6.11
CA ALA A 16 -3.08 -7.32 7.03
C ALA A 16 -3.51 -8.43 8.01
N GLY A 17 -4.78 -8.44 8.39
CA GLY A 17 -5.32 -9.44 9.30
C GLY A 17 -5.48 -10.83 8.68
N LYS A 18 -5.12 -11.04 7.40
CA LYS A 18 -5.41 -12.28 6.68
C LYS A 18 -4.39 -13.38 6.98
N ASP A 19 -3.13 -13.02 7.23
CA ASP A 19 -2.07 -13.95 7.64
C ASP A 19 -1.89 -14.07 9.17
N GLY A 20 -2.62 -13.26 9.96
CA GLY A 20 -2.57 -13.25 11.43
C GLY A 20 -1.80 -12.06 12.02
N SER A 21 -1.12 -11.28 11.17
CA SER A 21 -0.40 -10.06 11.55
C SER A 21 -1.20 -8.80 11.20
N SER A 22 -2.19 -8.45 12.04
CA SER A 22 -3.07 -7.29 11.81
C SER A 22 -2.40 -5.91 11.74
N SER A 23 -1.06 -5.84 11.85
CA SER A 23 -0.26 -4.61 11.90
C SER A 23 0.63 -4.41 10.67
N THR A 24 0.83 -5.44 9.85
CA THR A 24 1.75 -5.43 8.71
C THR A 24 1.10 -6.10 7.50
N LEU A 25 1.45 -5.64 6.30
CA LEU A 25 1.03 -6.26 5.05
C LEU A 25 2.19 -7.07 4.49
N SER A 26 1.97 -8.37 4.33
CA SER A 26 2.86 -9.20 3.53
C SER A 26 2.82 -8.79 2.06
N LYS A 27 3.83 -9.23 1.28
CA LYS A 27 3.89 -8.98 -0.18
C LYS A 27 2.60 -9.32 -0.92
N ASP A 28 2.01 -10.46 -0.59
CA ASP A 28 0.77 -10.95 -1.22
C ASP A 28 -0.45 -10.09 -0.83
N GLU A 29 -0.55 -9.71 0.44
CA GLU A 29 -1.62 -8.85 0.94
C GLU A 29 -1.52 -7.44 0.36
N PHE A 30 -0.31 -6.89 0.26
CA PHE A 30 -0.04 -5.62 -0.39
C PHE A 30 -0.43 -5.65 -1.87
N GLN A 31 -0.05 -6.71 -2.59
CA GLN A 31 -0.46 -6.91 -3.99
C GLN A 31 -1.98 -6.86 -4.14
N HIS A 32 -2.69 -7.63 -3.31
CA HIS A 32 -4.16 -7.68 -3.32
C HIS A 32 -4.79 -6.32 -3.00
N LEU A 33 -4.28 -5.63 -1.98
CA LEU A 33 -4.77 -4.31 -1.59
C LEU A 33 -4.58 -3.31 -2.72
N VAL A 34 -3.38 -3.24 -3.29
CA VAL A 34 -3.04 -2.29 -4.36
C VAL A 34 -3.84 -2.58 -5.63
N ALA A 35 -4.01 -3.84 -6.01
CA ALA A 35 -4.83 -4.22 -7.16
C ALA A 35 -6.31 -3.86 -6.96
N SER A 36 -6.84 -4.00 -5.73
CA SER A 36 -8.24 -3.73 -5.43
C SER A 36 -8.55 -2.25 -5.21
N GLN A 37 -7.70 -1.54 -4.45
CA GLN A 37 -7.96 -0.17 -4.01
C GLN A 37 -7.28 0.88 -4.88
N LEU A 38 -6.18 0.51 -5.54
CA LEU A 38 -5.35 1.42 -6.33
C LEU A 38 -5.13 0.94 -7.79
N PRO A 39 -6.18 0.47 -8.50
CA PRO A 39 -6.03 -0.09 -9.85
C PRO A 39 -5.49 0.93 -10.88
N ASN A 40 -5.69 2.23 -10.62
CA ASN A 40 -5.17 3.30 -11.47
C ASN A 40 -3.70 3.63 -11.20
N TYR A 41 -3.19 3.36 -9.99
CA TYR A 41 -1.82 3.69 -9.62
C TYR A 41 -0.84 2.61 -10.08
N VAL A 42 -1.18 1.35 -9.80
CA VAL A 42 -0.38 0.22 -10.26
C VAL A 42 -1.18 -0.46 -11.36
N LYS A 43 -1.13 0.14 -12.56
CA LYS A 43 -1.72 -0.45 -13.77
C LYS A 43 -1.23 -1.88 -14.04
N ASN A 44 -0.08 -2.24 -13.47
CA ASN A 44 0.51 -3.57 -13.50
C ASN A 44 0.58 -4.20 -12.09
N ALA A 45 -0.44 -4.00 -11.24
CA ALA A 45 -0.46 -4.60 -9.90
C ALA A 45 -0.48 -6.13 -9.93
N SER A 46 -0.81 -6.70 -11.08
CA SER A 46 -0.74 -8.14 -11.33
C SER A 46 0.66 -8.62 -11.73
N ASP A 47 1.60 -7.70 -11.98
CA ASP A 47 2.98 -8.05 -12.30
C ASP A 47 3.79 -8.18 -11.00
N PRO A 48 4.28 -9.39 -10.67
CA PRO A 48 4.98 -9.61 -9.42
C PRO A 48 6.31 -8.85 -9.36
N ALA A 49 6.94 -8.49 -10.49
CA ALA A 49 8.17 -7.72 -10.48
C ALA A 49 7.91 -6.24 -10.14
N VAL A 50 6.79 -5.68 -10.62
CA VAL A 50 6.36 -4.32 -10.24
C VAL A 50 6.04 -4.25 -8.75
N ILE A 51 5.32 -5.24 -8.24
CA ILE A 51 5.00 -5.33 -6.80
C ILE A 51 6.27 -5.52 -5.98
N ASP A 52 7.19 -6.39 -6.40
CA ASP A 52 8.46 -6.61 -5.71
C ASP A 52 9.31 -5.35 -5.66
N GLN A 53 9.46 -4.63 -6.78
CA GLN A 53 10.16 -3.35 -6.81
C GLN A 53 9.47 -2.29 -5.94
N LEU A 54 8.13 -2.22 -5.99
CA LEU A 54 7.38 -1.25 -5.22
C LEU A 54 7.50 -1.55 -3.72
N MET A 55 7.37 -2.81 -3.34
CA MET A 55 7.55 -3.28 -1.98
C MET A 55 8.96 -2.98 -1.50
N GLY A 56 10.01 -3.37 -2.22
CA GLY A 56 11.39 -3.06 -1.84
C GLY A 56 11.72 -1.56 -1.82
N SER A 57 10.95 -0.72 -2.53
CA SER A 57 11.08 0.74 -2.48
C SER A 57 10.35 1.38 -1.29
N LEU A 58 9.42 0.65 -0.66
CA LEU A 58 8.60 1.10 0.45
C LEU A 58 9.00 0.48 1.78
N ASP A 59 9.51 -0.74 1.74
CA ASP A 59 10.01 -1.54 2.85
C ASP A 59 11.38 -1.00 3.25
N GLU A 60 11.39 0.09 4.03
CA GLU A 60 12.61 0.77 4.43
C GLU A 60 13.39 -0.07 5.44
N ASN A 61 12.68 -0.86 6.25
CA ASN A 61 13.26 -1.79 7.22
C ASN A 61 13.79 -3.08 6.59
N ASN A 62 13.49 -3.37 5.31
CA ASN A 62 13.91 -4.59 4.60
C ASN A 62 13.49 -5.87 5.36
N ASP A 63 12.35 -5.82 6.04
CA ASP A 63 11.75 -6.94 6.78
C ASP A 63 10.87 -7.81 5.86
N GLY A 64 10.50 -7.29 4.68
CA GLY A 64 9.62 -7.99 3.75
C GLY A 64 8.15 -7.91 4.14
N GLU A 65 7.79 -6.92 4.94
CA GLU A 65 6.44 -6.62 5.40
C GLU A 65 6.24 -5.09 5.51
N LEU A 66 5.13 -4.58 4.98
CA LEU A 66 4.83 -3.16 5.02
C LEU A 66 4.01 -2.80 6.26
N THR A 67 4.57 -1.95 7.11
CA THR A 67 3.85 -1.37 8.24
C THR A 67 2.83 -0.33 7.78
N PHE A 68 1.88 0.00 8.65
CA PHE A 68 0.91 1.07 8.37
C PHE A 68 1.60 2.41 8.03
N SER A 69 2.77 2.68 8.62
CA SER A 69 3.54 3.90 8.36
C SER A 69 4.07 3.94 6.91
N GLU A 70 4.65 2.83 6.44
CA GLU A 70 5.19 2.71 5.08
C GLU A 70 4.07 2.76 4.03
N PHE A 71 2.96 2.08 4.32
CA PHE A 71 1.76 2.18 3.50
C PHE A 71 1.21 3.61 3.45
N TRP A 72 1.18 4.32 4.58
CA TRP A 72 0.72 5.71 4.63
C TRP A 72 1.61 6.65 3.82
N GLN A 73 2.94 6.46 3.89
CA GLN A 73 3.91 7.19 3.06
C GLN A 73 3.65 6.95 1.57
N LEU A 74 3.35 5.71 1.17
CA LEU A 74 2.93 5.40 -0.20
C LEU A 74 1.70 6.24 -0.56
N ILE A 75 0.60 6.13 0.20
CA ILE A 75 -0.65 6.88 -0.07
C ILE A 75 -0.39 8.39 -0.18
N GLY A 76 0.46 8.95 0.67
CA GLY A 76 0.89 10.36 0.59
C GLY A 76 1.59 10.67 -0.74
N LYS A 77 2.55 9.83 -1.15
CA LYS A 77 3.21 9.93 -2.47
C LYS A 77 2.21 9.78 -3.62
N LEU A 78 1.21 8.90 -3.50
CA LEU A 78 0.15 8.71 -4.51
C LEU A 78 -0.69 9.97 -4.67
N ALA A 79 -1.15 10.52 -3.55
CA ALA A 79 -2.01 11.68 -3.49
C ALA A 79 -1.28 12.91 -4.06
N SER A 80 0.01 13.07 -3.74
CA SER A 80 0.85 14.12 -4.31
C SER A 80 1.01 13.97 -5.83
N LYS A 81 1.24 12.75 -6.32
CA LYS A 81 1.41 12.46 -7.76
C LYS A 81 0.12 12.57 -8.58
N GLN A 82 -1.04 12.17 -8.04
CA GLN A 82 -2.34 12.30 -8.71
C GLN A 82 -2.94 13.70 -8.60
N GLY A 83 -2.66 14.44 -7.53
CA GLY A 83 -3.22 15.76 -7.29
C GLY A 83 -2.59 16.89 -8.10
N GLY A 84 -1.51 16.63 -8.86
CA GLY A 84 -0.80 17.69 -9.56
C GLY A 84 -0.22 18.75 -8.62
N PHE A 85 0.16 18.38 -7.40
CA PHE A 85 0.96 19.23 -6.52
C PHE A 85 2.43 19.20 -7.00
N SER A 86 2.64 19.68 -8.22
CA SER A 86 3.96 20.15 -8.64
C SER A 86 4.17 21.48 -7.91
N GLN A 87 5.07 21.49 -6.94
CA GLN A 87 5.59 22.73 -6.38
C GLN A 87 6.43 23.45 -7.43
#